data_AF-A0A964JTY7-F1
#
_entry.id   AF-A0A964JTY7-F1
#
_cell.length_a   1.000
_cell.length_b   1.000
_cell.length_c   1.000
_cell.angle_alpha   90.00
_cell.angle_beta   90.00
_cell.angle_gamma   90.00
#
_symmetry.space_group_name_H-M   'P 1'
#
loop_
_entity.id
_entity.type
_entity.pdbx_description
1 polymer ?
#
loop_
_entity_poly.entity_id
_entity_poly.type
_entity_poly.pdbx_seq_one_letter_code
_entity_poly.pdbx_strand_id
1 'polypeptide(L)'
;MSSTDSELSTERLQNLPARMLNEYAYCPRLFFLEHVQGDWRESVDTLDGTFKHRRVDAKDQILSGPGGSDEGDDEAVSVVEHARSVYLSDDTLRLVAKIDLVEAEGEHATPIDYKRGLAPDVPDGAWEPERVQVCAQGLLLRAH
;
A
#
# COMPACT_ATOMS: atom_id res chain seq x y z
N MET A 1 29.86 21.14 -26.52
CA MET A 1 28.45 20.82 -26.17
C MET A 1 28.39 19.31 -26.14
N SER A 2 28.56 18.73 -24.95
CA SER A 2 28.70 17.29 -24.75
C SER A 2 27.32 16.66 -24.94
N SER A 3 27.14 15.92 -26.02
CA SER A 3 25.90 15.18 -26.33
C SER A 3 25.65 14.00 -25.38
N THR A 4 26.44 13.84 -24.32
CA THR A 4 26.38 12.74 -23.36
C THR A 4 25.60 13.10 -22.07
N ASP A 5 25.24 14.37 -21.85
CA ASP A 5 24.43 14.78 -20.68
C ASP A 5 22.92 14.52 -20.86
N SER A 6 22.47 14.21 -22.09
CA SER A 6 21.04 13.98 -22.38
C SER A 6 20.61 12.53 -22.13
N GLU A 7 21.54 11.60 -21.98
CA GLU A 7 21.24 10.17 -21.77
C GLU A 7 21.22 9.78 -20.29
N LEU A 8 21.52 10.69 -19.36
CA LEU A 8 21.75 10.38 -17.95
C LEU A 8 20.57 10.62 -16.99
N SER A 9 19.37 11.02 -17.45
CA SER A 9 18.27 11.40 -16.53
C SER A 9 16.97 10.60 -16.65
N THR A 10 16.89 9.62 -17.55
CA THR A 10 15.67 8.78 -17.71
C THR A 10 15.80 7.42 -17.01
N GLU A 11 17.00 7.05 -16.54
CA GLU A 11 17.22 5.77 -15.87
C GLU A 11 16.80 5.81 -14.39
N ARG A 12 15.81 4.94 -14.10
CA ARG A 12 15.09 4.72 -12.84
C ARG A 12 14.04 5.78 -12.52
N LEU A 13 12.90 5.66 -13.20
CA LEU A 13 11.63 5.87 -12.49
C LEU A 13 11.63 4.90 -11.30
N GLN A 14 12.07 5.39 -10.16
CA GLN A 14 11.84 4.74 -8.88
C GLN A 14 10.34 4.50 -8.78
N ASN A 15 9.94 3.28 -8.43
CA ASN A 15 8.52 2.92 -8.34
C ASN A 15 7.77 3.96 -7.50
N LEU A 16 6.64 4.44 -8.04
CA LEU A 16 5.86 5.49 -7.41
C LEU A 16 5.17 4.92 -6.17
N PRO A 17 5.30 5.55 -4.99
CA PRO A 17 4.57 5.09 -3.82
C PRO A 17 3.06 5.18 -4.04
N ALA A 18 2.30 4.14 -3.70
CA ALA A 18 0.83 4.14 -3.87
C ALA A 18 0.15 5.31 -3.14
N ARG A 19 0.73 5.78 -2.03
CA ARG A 19 0.30 7.02 -1.35
C ARG A 19 0.29 8.22 -2.29
N MET A 20 1.23 8.33 -3.22
CA MET A 20 1.28 9.48 -4.13
C MET A 20 0.13 9.50 -5.14
N LEU A 21 -0.48 8.35 -5.44
CA LEU A 21 -1.73 8.31 -6.21
C LEU A 21 -2.90 8.90 -5.41
N ASN A 22 -2.94 8.67 -4.09
CA ASN A 22 -3.88 9.33 -3.18
C ASN A 22 -3.71 10.85 -3.28
N GLU A 23 -2.49 11.35 -3.07
CA GLU A 23 -2.24 12.80 -3.08
C GLU A 23 -2.55 13.44 -4.43
N TYR A 24 -2.28 12.74 -5.55
CA TYR A 24 -2.62 13.23 -6.88
C TYR A 24 -4.13 13.29 -7.12
N ALA A 25 -4.86 12.24 -6.73
CA ALA A 25 -6.32 12.19 -6.83
C ALA A 25 -6.97 13.27 -5.96
N TYR A 26 -6.41 13.55 -4.78
CA TYR A 26 -6.86 14.64 -3.93
C TYR A 26 -6.54 16.02 -4.53
N CYS A 27 -5.28 16.26 -4.90
CA CYS A 27 -4.83 17.50 -5.48
C CYS A 27 -3.50 17.31 -6.26
N PRO A 28 -3.50 17.45 -7.60
CA PRO A 28 -2.28 17.36 -8.40
C PRO A 28 -1.18 18.34 -7.96
N ARG A 29 -1.57 19.49 -7.41
CA ARG A 29 -0.63 20.46 -6.85
C ARG A 29 0.05 19.95 -5.58
N LEU A 30 -0.68 19.28 -4.69
CA LEU A 30 -0.11 18.67 -3.48
C LEU A 30 0.91 17.60 -3.87
N PHE A 31 0.52 16.69 -4.78
CA PHE A 31 1.43 15.68 -5.34
C PHE A 31 2.72 16.31 -5.88
N PHE A 32 2.61 17.38 -6.66
CA PHE A 32 3.80 18.04 -7.22
C PHE A 32 4.72 18.56 -6.12
N LEU A 33 4.16 19.24 -5.11
CA LEU A 33 4.94 19.81 -4.02
C LEU A 33 5.62 18.72 -3.19
N GLU A 34 4.90 17.66 -2.81
CA GLU A 34 5.44 16.62 -1.93
C GLU A 34 6.37 15.64 -2.66
N HIS A 35 5.99 15.19 -3.86
CA HIS A 35 6.69 14.12 -4.57
C HIS A 35 7.76 14.65 -5.53
N VAL A 36 7.40 15.62 -6.37
CA VAL A 36 8.28 16.10 -7.45
C VAL A 36 9.27 17.12 -6.90
N GLN A 37 8.80 18.05 -6.06
CA GLN A 37 9.64 19.08 -5.46
C GLN A 37 10.32 18.61 -4.17
N GLY A 38 9.83 17.54 -3.53
CA GLY A 38 10.39 17.00 -2.29
C GLY A 38 10.06 17.83 -1.05
N ASP A 39 9.08 18.74 -1.14
CA ASP A 39 8.66 19.61 -0.03
C ASP A 39 7.64 18.87 0.85
N TRP A 40 8.11 17.84 1.56
CA TRP A 40 7.32 17.14 2.55
C TRP A 40 7.44 17.79 3.93
N ARG A 41 6.30 17.96 4.62
CA ARG A 41 6.25 18.38 6.02
C ARG A 41 5.37 17.46 6.83
N GLU A 42 5.90 17.01 7.96
CA GLU A 42 5.10 16.33 8.97
C GLU A 42 4.02 17.26 9.49
N SER A 43 2.77 16.84 9.36
CA SER A 43 1.67 17.39 10.16
C SER A 43 1.56 16.62 11.47
N VAL A 44 0.95 17.26 12.48
CA VAL A 44 0.62 16.62 13.76
C VAL A 44 -0.20 15.34 13.55
N ASP A 45 -1.07 15.33 12.54
CA ASP A 45 -1.88 14.18 12.17
C ASP A 45 -1.07 13.04 11.54
N THR A 46 -0.02 13.37 10.77
CA THR A 46 0.88 12.38 10.15
C THR A 46 1.77 11.70 11.19
N LEU A 47 2.23 12.47 12.19
CA LEU A 47 2.97 11.95 13.34
C LEU A 47 2.11 11.00 14.19
N ASP A 48 0.90 11.41 14.57
CA ASP A 48 -0.03 10.58 15.36
C ASP A 48 -0.45 9.30 14.60
N GLY A 49 -0.64 9.38 13.28
CA GLY A 49 -0.87 8.22 12.42
C GLY A 49 0.27 7.20 12.48
N THR A 50 1.51 7.70 12.42
CA THR A 50 2.72 6.85 12.52
C THR A 50 2.80 6.12 13.87
N PHE A 51 2.43 6.78 14.98
CA PHE A 51 2.37 6.14 16.30
C PHE A 51 1.29 5.04 16.39
N LYS A 52 0.13 5.26 15.77
CA LYS A 52 -0.97 4.28 15.73
C LYS A 52 -0.61 3.07 14.88
N HIS A 53 0.01 3.27 13.71
CA HIS A 53 0.46 2.16 12.86
C HIS A 53 1.55 1.36 13.56
N ARG A 54 2.50 2.01 14.25
CA ARG A 54 3.54 1.31 15.03
C ARG A 54 2.98 0.31 16.06
N ARG A 55 1.85 0.64 16.70
CA ARG A 55 1.21 -0.26 17.67
C ARG A 55 0.48 -1.44 17.00
N VAL A 56 -0.01 -1.23 15.77
CA VAL A 56 -0.66 -2.24 14.93
C VAL A 56 0.39 -3.15 14.28
N ASP A 57 1.55 -2.61 13.93
CA ASP A 57 2.69 -3.30 13.30
C ASP A 57 3.38 -4.29 14.24
N ALA A 58 3.43 -4.03 15.55
CA ALA A 58 4.18 -4.85 16.53
C ALA A 58 3.63 -6.27 16.80
N LYS A 59 2.70 -6.78 15.99
CA LYS A 59 2.15 -8.14 16.07
C LYS A 59 2.44 -8.88 14.77
N ASP A 60 3.73 -9.06 14.47
CA ASP A 60 4.17 -9.82 13.30
C ASP A 60 3.68 -11.27 13.38
N GLN A 61 2.82 -11.67 12.44
CA GLN A 61 2.66 -13.07 12.05
C GLN A 61 3.08 -13.15 10.59
N ILE A 62 4.13 -13.92 10.35
CA ILE A 62 4.68 -14.18 9.03
C ILE A 62 3.71 -15.14 8.33
N LEU A 63 3.29 -14.79 7.10
CA LEU A 63 2.57 -15.71 6.22
C LEU A 63 3.40 -16.98 6.05
N SER A 64 2.87 -18.11 6.51
CA SER A 64 3.48 -19.40 6.21
C SER A 64 3.04 -19.76 4.80
N GLY A 65 3.96 -19.74 3.84
CA GLY A 65 3.67 -20.11 2.46
C GLY A 65 3.06 -21.52 2.35
N PRO A 66 2.33 -21.83 1.26
CA PRO A 66 1.58 -23.07 1.13
C PRO A 66 2.56 -24.24 0.98
N GLY A 67 2.72 -25.02 2.04
CA GLY A 67 3.68 -26.13 2.05
C GLY A 67 3.70 -26.90 3.37
N GLY A 68 2.58 -27.52 3.74
CA GLY A 68 2.50 -28.42 4.87
C GLY A 68 1.28 -29.32 4.75
N SER A 69 1.44 -30.47 4.10
CA SER A 69 0.47 -31.55 4.10
C SER A 69 0.27 -32.08 5.53
N ASP A 70 -0.94 -32.03 6.05
CA ASP A 70 -1.39 -33.01 7.04
C ASP A 70 -2.85 -33.37 6.77
N GLU A 71 -3.07 -34.65 6.57
CA GLU A 71 -4.36 -35.28 6.27
C GLU A 71 -5.22 -35.29 7.54
N GLY A 72 -6.41 -34.68 7.49
CA GLY A 72 -7.40 -34.76 8.57
C GLY A 72 -8.71 -34.09 8.20
N ASP A 73 -9.75 -34.90 7.99
CA ASP A 73 -11.15 -34.47 7.88
C ASP A 73 -11.55 -33.64 9.11
N ASP A 74 -11.81 -32.35 8.91
CA ASP A 74 -12.72 -31.55 9.73
C ASP A 74 -13.16 -30.32 8.91
N GLU A 75 -14.43 -29.96 9.05
CA GLU A 75 -15.15 -28.86 8.40
C GLU A 75 -14.23 -27.66 8.10
N ALA A 76 -13.94 -27.41 6.81
CA ALA A 76 -12.96 -26.42 6.36
C ALA A 76 -13.42 -24.99 6.72
N VAL A 77 -13.16 -24.59 7.95
CA VAL A 77 -13.13 -23.18 8.36
C VAL A 77 -11.99 -22.58 7.54
N SER A 78 -12.33 -21.74 6.57
CA SER A 78 -11.33 -20.99 5.82
C SER A 78 -10.49 -20.19 6.80
N VAL A 79 -9.24 -20.60 6.99
CA VAL A 79 -8.32 -19.90 7.88
C VAL A 79 -7.91 -18.63 7.14
N VAL A 80 -8.40 -17.49 7.62
CA VAL A 80 -7.95 -16.18 7.14
C VAL A 80 -6.55 -15.94 7.71
N GLU A 81 -5.57 -15.82 6.84
CA GLU A 81 -4.20 -15.45 7.23
C GLU A 81 -4.04 -13.92 7.21
N HIS A 82 -3.37 -13.39 8.23
CA HIS A 82 -3.15 -11.96 8.39
C HIS A 82 -1.67 -11.63 8.24
N ALA A 83 -1.32 -10.81 7.26
CA ALA A 83 0.03 -10.26 7.10
C ALA A 83 0.01 -8.75 7.37
N ARG A 84 0.89 -8.27 8.25
CA ARG A 84 0.97 -6.84 8.58
C ARG A 84 2.19 -6.21 7.93
N SER A 85 2.10 -4.92 7.60
CA SER A 85 3.25 -4.14 7.10
C SER A 85 3.93 -4.78 5.87
N VAL A 86 3.15 -5.28 4.92
CA VAL A 86 3.65 -5.95 3.72
C VAL A 86 4.21 -4.92 2.74
N TYR A 87 5.47 -5.05 2.35
CA TYR A 87 6.08 -4.21 1.33
C TYR A 87 6.05 -4.93 -0.02
N LEU A 88 5.36 -4.34 -0.99
CA LEU A 88 5.30 -4.84 -2.37
C LEU A 88 5.77 -3.77 -3.34
N SER A 89 6.46 -4.19 -4.38
CA SER A 89 6.82 -3.34 -5.52
C SER A 89 6.70 -4.13 -6.81
N ASP A 90 6.29 -3.46 -7.87
CA ASP A 90 6.22 -4.05 -9.20
C ASP A 90 6.69 -3.05 -10.26
N ASP A 91 7.66 -3.47 -11.08
CA ASP A 91 8.31 -2.63 -12.09
C ASP A 91 7.44 -2.41 -13.34
N THR A 92 6.49 -3.31 -13.60
CA THR A 92 5.56 -3.16 -14.73
C THR A 92 4.49 -2.13 -14.39
N LEU A 93 3.92 -2.21 -13.20
CA LEU A 93 2.98 -1.24 -12.64
C LEU A 93 3.68 0.08 -12.30
N ARG A 94 5.00 0.08 -12.11
CA ARG A 94 5.79 1.21 -11.61
C ARG A 94 5.31 1.69 -10.24
N LEU A 95 4.91 0.76 -9.37
CA LEU A 95 4.32 1.05 -8.07
C LEU A 95 5.08 0.37 -6.93
N VAL A 96 5.11 1.03 -5.77
CA VAL A 96 5.56 0.46 -4.50
C VAL A 96 4.56 0.83 -3.40
N ALA A 97 4.30 -0.08 -2.47
CA ALA A 97 3.47 0.20 -1.32
C ALA A 97 3.94 -0.55 -0.09
N LYS A 98 3.75 0.09 1.07
CA LYS A 98 3.60 -0.60 2.34
C LYS A 98 2.09 -0.76 2.58
N ILE A 99 1.62 -1.98 2.71
CA ILE A 99 0.22 -2.32 3.02
C ILE A 99 0.14 -2.58 4.52
N ASP A 100 -0.78 -1.91 5.22
CA ASP A 100 -0.89 -2.04 6.68
C ASP A 100 -1.28 -3.46 7.10
N LEU A 101 -2.28 -4.02 6.42
CA LEU A 101 -2.76 -5.38 6.65
C LEU A 101 -3.21 -6.01 5.32
N VAL A 102 -2.88 -7.27 5.13
CA VAL A 102 -3.42 -8.12 4.07
C VAL A 102 -4.15 -9.26 4.75
N GLU A 103 -5.40 -9.47 4.35
CA GLU A 103 -6.19 -10.65 4.68
C GLU A 103 -6.16 -11.61 3.49
N ALA A 104 -5.64 -12.82 3.70
CA ALA A 104 -5.60 -13.86 2.70
C ALA A 104 -6.56 -14.99 3.05
N GLU A 105 -7.42 -15.36 2.11
CA GLU A 105 -8.34 -16.47 2.20
C GLU A 105 -8.23 -17.32 0.92
N GLY A 106 -7.53 -18.45 1.02
CA GLY A 106 -7.19 -19.27 -0.14
C GLY A 106 -6.39 -18.47 -1.18
N GLU A 107 -6.94 -18.32 -2.39
CA GLU A 107 -6.31 -17.56 -3.49
C GLU A 107 -6.70 -16.07 -3.50
N HIS A 108 -7.49 -15.59 -2.55
CA HIS A 108 -7.92 -14.19 -2.48
C HIS A 108 -7.10 -13.43 -1.44
N ALA A 109 -6.48 -12.32 -1.84
CA ALA A 109 -5.79 -11.40 -0.94
C ALA A 109 -6.48 -10.03 -0.96
N THR A 110 -6.84 -9.53 0.21
CA THR A 110 -7.54 -8.25 0.40
C THR A 110 -6.63 -7.27 1.16
N PRO A 111 -6.24 -6.14 0.55
CA PRO A 111 -5.50 -5.10 1.24
C PRO A 111 -6.43 -4.28 2.13
N ILE A 112 -5.95 -3.93 3.32
CA ILE A 112 -6.63 -3.07 4.29
C ILE A 112 -5.69 -1.92 4.64
N ASP A 113 -6.17 -0.69 4.42
CA ASP A 113 -5.48 0.57 4.74
C ASP A 113 -6.22 1.25 5.90
N TYR A 114 -5.58 1.39 7.06
CA TYR A 114 -6.24 1.97 8.22
C TYR A 114 -6.21 3.51 8.15
N LYS A 115 -7.39 4.14 8.17
CA LYS A 115 -7.52 5.60 8.28
C LYS A 115 -7.99 6.02 9.67
N ARG A 116 -7.52 7.19 10.10
CA ARG A 116 -7.98 7.82 11.36
C ARG A 116 -9.30 8.54 11.13
N GLY A 117 -10.22 8.38 12.07
CA GLY A 117 -11.47 9.14 12.12
C GLY A 117 -12.68 8.23 11.93
N LEU A 118 -13.85 8.85 11.82
CA LEU A 118 -15.05 8.13 11.39
C LEU A 118 -14.98 7.95 9.87
N ALA A 119 -15.52 6.85 9.38
CA ALA A 119 -15.74 6.67 7.96
C ALA A 119 -16.58 7.86 7.44
N PRO A 120 -16.24 8.42 6.27
CA PRO A 120 -17.02 9.49 5.68
C PRO A 120 -18.45 9.03 5.34
N ASP A 121 -19.40 9.94 5.49
CA ASP A 121 -20.81 9.72 5.11
C ASP A 121 -20.98 9.91 3.60
N VAL A 122 -20.41 9.00 2.83
CA VAL A 122 -20.52 8.89 1.38
C VAL A 122 -20.90 7.46 1.00
N PRO A 123 -21.59 7.22 -0.14
CA PRO A 123 -22.07 5.88 -0.50
C PRO A 123 -20.99 4.79 -0.50
N ASP A 124 -19.77 5.14 -0.90
CA ASP A 124 -18.64 4.20 -0.97
C ASP A 124 -17.92 4.01 0.38
N GLY A 125 -18.28 4.76 1.42
CA GLY A 125 -17.66 4.68 2.76
C GLY A 125 -16.20 5.15 2.84
N ALA A 126 -15.63 5.67 1.74
CA ALA A 126 -14.28 6.19 1.65
C ALA A 126 -14.23 7.28 0.55
N TRP A 127 -13.33 8.26 0.72
CA TRP A 127 -13.11 9.27 -0.32
C TRP A 127 -12.40 8.66 -1.53
N GLU A 128 -12.60 9.24 -2.72
CA GLU A 128 -11.94 8.79 -3.96
C GLU A 128 -10.42 8.56 -3.79
N PRO A 129 -9.64 9.47 -3.14
CA PRO A 129 -8.21 9.27 -2.99
C PRO A 129 -7.82 8.02 -2.17
N GLU A 130 -8.62 7.69 -1.16
CA GLU A 130 -8.43 6.50 -0.32
C GLU A 130 -8.74 5.23 -1.12
N ARG A 131 -9.80 5.27 -1.93
CA ARG A 131 -10.17 4.16 -2.83
C ARG A 131 -9.08 3.92 -3.88
N VAL A 132 -8.53 4.98 -4.47
CA VAL A 132 -7.41 4.89 -5.42
C VAL A 132 -6.20 4.21 -4.78
N GLN A 133 -5.86 4.58 -3.54
CA GLN A 133 -4.73 3.98 -2.82
C GLN A 133 -4.92 2.48 -2.59
N VAL A 134 -6.09 2.05 -2.10
CA VAL A 134 -6.40 0.63 -1.83
C VAL A 134 -6.47 -0.17 -3.14
N CYS A 135 -7.04 0.41 -4.21
CA CYS A 135 -7.01 -0.22 -5.53
C CYS A 135 -5.57 -0.46 -6.02
N ALA A 136 -4.67 0.52 -5.85
CA ALA A 136 -3.26 0.37 -6.21
C ALA A 136 -2.57 -0.75 -5.41
N GLN A 137 -2.86 -0.88 -4.11
CA GLN A 137 -2.38 -1.98 -3.28
C GLN A 137 -2.94 -3.34 -3.76
N GLY A 138 -4.20 -3.40 -4.18
CA GLY A 138 -4.80 -4.61 -4.75
C GLY A 138 -4.18 -5.02 -6.09
N LEU A 139 -3.81 -4.06 -6.93
CA LEU A 139 -3.06 -4.32 -8.16
C LEU A 139 -1.66 -4.89 -7.86
N LEU A 140 -0.99 -4.36 -6.83
CA LEU A 140 0.29 -4.90 -6.37
C LEU A 140 0.14 -6.33 -5.83
N LEU A 141 -0.90 -6.60 -5.02
CA LEU A 141 -1.17 -7.96 -4.54
C LEU A 141 -1.40 -8.94 -5.68
N ARG A 142 -2.14 -8.54 -6.72
CA ARG A 142 -2.39 -9.40 -7.88
C ARG A 142 -1.14 -9.68 -8.72
N ALA A 143 -0.11 -8.85 -8.63
CA ALA A 143 1.14 -9.02 -9.37
C ALA A 143 2.12 -9.98 -8.69
N HIS A 144 1.83 -10.44 -7.47
CA HIS A 144 2.68 -11.30 -6.63
C HIS A 144 1.93 -12.58 -6.25
#